data_AF-A0A526XSH1-F1
#
_entry.id   AF-A0A526XSH1-F1
#
_cell.length_a   1.000
_cell.length_b   1.000
_cell.length_c   1.000
_cell.angle_alpha   90.00
_cell.angle_beta   90.00
_cell.angle_gamma   90.00
#
_symmetry.space_group_name_H-M   'P 1'
#
loop_
_entity.id
_entity.type
_entity.pdbx_description
1 polymer ?
#
loop_
_entity_poly.entity_id
_entity_poly.type
_entity_poly.pdbx_seq_one_letter_code
_entity_poly.pdbx_strand_id
1 'polypeptide(L)'
;NTRIGQVAQEAPGTEEPLIAIVLKADLERSALLDEETTATDPHRIADIHMRLADIDAHSAESRAATILAGLGFDDDAQRRPASSFSGGWRMRVALAAVLF
;
A
#
# COMPACT_ATOMS: atom_id res chain seq x y z
N ASN A 1 37.00 13.36 13.06
CA ASN A 1 35.70 12.79 13.47
C ASN A 1 34.62 13.23 12.50
N THR A 2 34.31 12.43 11.48
CA THR A 2 33.10 12.64 10.68
C THR A 2 32.52 11.27 10.35
N ARG A 3 31.59 10.80 11.18
CA ARG A 3 30.71 9.69 10.81
C ARG A 3 29.62 10.29 9.93
N ILE A 4 29.77 10.09 8.62
CA ILE A 4 28.70 10.38 7.67
C ILE A 4 27.63 9.32 7.92
N GLY A 5 26.57 9.70 8.63
CA GLY A 5 25.36 8.90 8.77
C GLY A 5 24.69 8.84 7.40
N GLN A 6 24.80 7.69 6.74
CA GLN A 6 24.08 7.42 5.51
C GLN A 6 22.61 7.23 5.88
N VAL A 7 21.84 8.32 5.84
CA VAL A 7 20.38 8.28 5.91
C VAL A 7 19.91 7.50 4.70
N ALA A 8 19.02 6.52 4.87
CA ALA A 8 18.41 5.81 3.76
C ALA A 8 17.61 6.82 2.91
N GLN A 9 18.19 7.29 1.80
CA GLN A 9 17.61 8.34 0.96
C GLN A 9 16.53 7.81 -0.01
N GLU A 10 16.23 6.51 0.00
CA GLU A 10 15.32 5.88 -0.95
C GLU A 10 14.33 4.93 -0.25
N ALA A 11 13.08 4.93 -0.70
CA ALA A 11 12.13 3.89 -0.33
C ALA A 11 12.68 2.51 -0.75
N PRO A 12 12.47 1.44 0.05
CA PRO A 12 13.03 0.13 -0.24
C PRO A 12 12.48 -0.43 -1.56
N GLY A 13 13.35 -1.05 -2.36
CA GLY A 13 12.95 -1.80 -3.55
C GLY A 13 12.45 -3.17 -3.12
N THR A 14 11.15 -3.31 -2.90
CA THR A 14 10.52 -4.59 -2.56
C THR A 14 10.05 -5.31 -3.83
N GLU A 15 9.81 -6.61 -3.73
CA GLU A 15 9.18 -7.40 -4.80
C GLU A 15 7.65 -7.17 -4.88
N GLU A 16 7.12 -6.31 -4.02
CA GLU A 16 5.71 -6.00 -4.00
C GLU A 16 5.34 -5.05 -5.16
N PRO A 17 4.18 -5.26 -5.80
CA PRO A 17 3.63 -4.30 -6.74
C PRO A 17 3.45 -2.93 -6.11
N LEU A 18 3.63 -1.86 -6.90
CA LEU A 18 3.48 -0.49 -6.41
C LEU A 18 2.11 -0.24 -5.77
N ILE A 19 1.05 -0.75 -6.39
CA ILE A 19 -0.31 -0.62 -5.88
C ILE A 19 -0.50 -1.32 -4.52
N ALA A 20 0.17 -2.45 -4.29
CA ALA A 20 0.10 -3.16 -3.03
C ALA A 20 0.76 -2.35 -1.90
N ILE A 21 1.87 -1.66 -2.19
CA ILE A 21 2.53 -0.77 -1.22
C ILE A 21 1.61 0.36 -0.79
N VAL A 22 0.89 0.98 -1.73
CA VAL A 22 -0.08 2.04 -1.43
C VAL A 22 -1.24 1.50 -0.61
N LEU A 23 -1.80 0.35 -1.01
CA LEU A 23 -2.91 -0.29 -0.28
C LEU A 23 -2.53 -0.64 1.16
N LYS A 24 -1.27 -1.05 1.41
CA LYS A 24 -0.75 -1.36 2.75
C LYS A 24 -0.59 -0.14 3.66
N ALA A 25 -0.63 1.08 3.11
CA ALA A 25 -0.61 2.29 3.92
C ALA A 25 -1.88 2.44 4.78
N ASP A 26 -3.00 1.88 4.32
CA ASP A 26 -4.20 1.70 5.13
C ASP A 26 -4.01 0.53 6.10
N LEU A 27 -3.52 0.88 7.29
CA LEU A 27 -3.18 -0.06 8.35
C LEU A 27 -4.42 -0.76 8.92
N GLU A 28 -5.55 -0.05 9.02
CA GLU A 28 -6.79 -0.63 9.54
C GLU A 28 -7.32 -1.68 8.58
N ARG A 29 -7.46 -1.34 7.30
CA ARG A 29 -7.90 -2.28 6.26
C ARG A 29 -6.96 -3.48 6.18
N SER A 30 -5.64 -3.26 6.28
CA SER A 30 -4.66 -4.35 6.21
C SER A 30 -4.77 -5.29 7.41
N ALA A 31 -4.89 -4.74 8.63
CA ALA A 31 -5.07 -5.54 9.83
C ALA A 31 -6.39 -6.35 9.80
N LEU A 32 -7.48 -5.76 9.30
CA LEU A 32 -8.77 -6.43 9.19
C LEU A 32 -8.74 -7.59 8.18
N LEU A 33 -8.13 -7.39 7.01
CA LEU A 33 -7.96 -8.47 6.02
C LEU A 33 -7.04 -9.58 6.55
N ASP A 34 -5.95 -9.23 7.23
CA ASP A 34 -5.06 -10.23 7.84
C ASP A 34 -5.80 -11.04 8.92
N GLU A 35 -6.60 -10.38 9.76
CA GLU A 35 -7.42 -11.03 10.78
C GLU A 35 -8.47 -11.96 10.15
N GLU A 36 -9.15 -11.52 9.09
CA GLU A 36 -10.14 -12.31 8.34
C GLU A 36 -9.59 -13.68 7.92
N THR A 37 -8.32 -13.75 7.50
CA THR A 37 -7.70 -15.02 7.04
C THR A 37 -7.55 -16.08 8.13
N THR A 38 -7.55 -15.67 9.40
CA THR A 38 -7.32 -16.56 10.56
C THR A 38 -8.50 -16.65 11.51
N ALA A 39 -9.47 -15.73 11.38
CA ALA A 39 -10.68 -15.72 12.18
C ALA A 39 -11.53 -16.98 11.90
N THR A 40 -12.02 -17.59 12.98
CA THR A 40 -12.90 -18.79 12.91
C THR A 40 -14.27 -18.55 13.53
N ASP A 41 -14.43 -17.50 14.33
CA ASP A 41 -15.71 -17.10 14.92
C ASP A 41 -16.57 -16.36 13.87
N PRO A 42 -17.76 -16.88 13.51
CA PRO A 42 -18.66 -16.24 12.55
C PRO A 42 -19.08 -14.82 12.94
N HIS A 43 -19.23 -14.53 14.25
CA HIS A 43 -19.59 -13.19 14.70
C HIS A 43 -18.45 -12.21 14.45
N ARG A 44 -17.21 -12.61 14.77
CA ARG A 44 -16.04 -11.79 14.50
C ARG A 44 -15.83 -11.53 13.00
N ILE A 45 -16.04 -12.55 12.16
CA ILE A 45 -15.96 -12.42 10.70
C ILE A 45 -17.00 -11.41 10.20
N ALA A 46 -18.24 -11.46 10.71
CA ALA A 46 -19.27 -10.49 10.37
C ALA A 46 -18.88 -9.06 10.78
N ASP A 47 -18.32 -8.88 11.99
CA ASP A 47 -17.83 -7.57 12.45
C ASP A 47 -16.70 -7.02 11.57
N ILE A 48 -15.77 -7.89 11.14
CA ILE A 48 -14.68 -7.52 10.22
C ILE A 48 -15.26 -7.05 8.88
N HIS A 49 -16.19 -7.79 8.30
CA HIS A 49 -16.82 -7.40 7.03
C HIS A 49 -17.62 -6.11 7.14
N MET A 50 -18.36 -5.90 8.24
CA MET A 50 -19.04 -4.63 8.48
C MET A 50 -18.04 -3.48 8.56
N ARG A 51 -16.93 -3.66 9.29
CA ARG A 51 -15.91 -2.62 9.39
C ARG A 51 -15.22 -2.33 8.06
N LEU A 52 -14.93 -3.36 7.27
CA LEU A 52 -14.38 -3.21 5.92
C LEU A 52 -15.35 -2.47 4.98
N ALA A 53 -16.65 -2.72 5.11
CA ALA A 53 -17.68 -1.97 4.37
C ALA A 53 -17.74 -0.50 4.82
N ASP A 54 -17.71 -0.23 6.13
CA ASP A 54 -17.76 1.13 6.70
C ASP A 54 -16.59 2.02 6.25
N ILE A 55 -15.42 1.44 5.98
CA ILE A 55 -14.23 2.15 5.50
C ILE A 55 -14.09 2.15 3.96
N ASP A 56 -15.14 1.71 3.25
CA ASP A 56 -15.18 1.58 1.79
C ASP A 56 -14.00 0.75 1.22
N ALA A 57 -13.59 -0.32 1.92
CA ALA A 57 -12.43 -1.14 1.55
C ALA A 57 -12.53 -1.72 0.13
N HIS A 58 -13.75 -1.97 -0.36
CA HIS A 58 -13.98 -2.46 -1.72
C HIS A 58 -13.54 -1.46 -2.80
N SER A 59 -13.47 -0.17 -2.48
CA SER A 59 -13.05 0.89 -3.42
C SER A 59 -11.55 1.19 -3.36
N ALA A 60 -10.85 0.63 -2.36
CA ALA A 60 -9.45 0.91 -2.05
C ALA A 60 -8.53 0.77 -3.27
N GLU A 61 -8.65 -0.32 -4.05
CA GLU A 61 -7.82 -0.55 -5.23
C GLU A 61 -8.00 0.54 -6.29
N SER A 62 -9.25 0.93 -6.58
CA SER A 62 -9.53 2.00 -7.54
C SER A 62 -9.02 3.36 -7.07
N ARG A 63 -9.14 3.67 -5.77
CA ARG A 63 -8.58 4.90 -5.18
C ARG A 63 -7.05 4.92 -5.27
N ALA A 64 -6.39 3.82 -4.89
CA ALA A 64 -4.94 3.69 -4.98
C ALA A 64 -4.44 3.84 -6.43
N ALA A 65 -5.10 3.17 -7.38
CA ALA A 65 -4.79 3.28 -8.80
C ALA A 65 -4.95 4.71 -9.32
N THR A 66 -5.99 5.42 -8.89
CA THR A 66 -6.23 6.82 -9.27
C THR A 66 -5.13 7.75 -8.77
N ILE A 67 -4.67 7.57 -7.52
CA ILE A 67 -3.56 8.34 -6.94
C ILE A 67 -2.26 8.07 -7.72
N LEU A 68 -1.95 6.80 -7.99
CA LEU A 68 -0.76 6.41 -8.75
C LEU A 68 -0.79 6.94 -10.18
N ALA A 69 -1.94 6.89 -10.86
CA ALA A 69 -2.12 7.48 -12.17
C ALA A 69 -1.86 9.00 -12.15
N GLY A 70 -2.36 9.70 -11.13
CA GLY A 70 -2.08 11.13 -10.91
C GLY A 70 -0.60 11.46 -10.68
N LEU A 71 0.20 10.49 -10.24
CA LEU A 71 1.65 10.60 -10.04
C LEU A 71 2.48 10.07 -11.22
N GLY A 72 1.81 9.64 -12.29
CA GLY A 72 2.42 9.24 -13.57
C GLY A 72 2.71 7.75 -13.71
N PHE A 73 2.05 6.88 -12.94
CA PHE A 73 2.13 5.42 -13.11
C PHE A 73 0.91 4.90 -13.88
N ASP A 74 1.13 4.35 -15.07
CA ASP A 74 0.07 3.63 -15.81
C ASP A 74 -0.28 2.28 -15.13
N ASP A 75 -1.35 1.63 -15.59
CA ASP A 75 -1.86 0.40 -14.99
C ASP A 75 -0.83 -0.74 -14.99
N ASP A 76 -0.03 -0.85 -16.06
CA ASP A 76 1.03 -1.86 -16.15
C ASP A 76 2.15 -1.58 -15.15
N ALA A 77 2.56 -0.31 -15.01
CA ALA A 77 3.56 0.11 -14.03
C ALA A 77 3.11 -0.12 -12.59
N GLN A 78 1.83 0.12 -12.28
CA GLN A 78 1.27 -0.10 -10.94
C GLN A 78 1.37 -1.56 -10.48
N ARG A 79 1.30 -2.50 -11.41
CA ARG A 79 1.38 -3.95 -11.16
C ARG A 79 2.81 -4.49 -11.08
N ARG A 80 3.80 -3.69 -11.46
CA ARG A 80 5.21 -4.11 -11.46
C ARG A 80 5.84 -3.98 -10.06
N PRO A 81 6.83 -4.85 -9.73
CA PRO A 81 7.55 -4.78 -8.47
C PRO A 81 8.27 -3.44 -8.27
N ALA A 82 8.28 -2.94 -7.04
CA ALA A 82 8.98 -1.70 -6.69
C ALA A 82 10.49 -1.76 -6.94
N SER A 83 11.11 -2.93 -6.79
CA SER A 83 12.51 -3.18 -7.14
C SER A 83 12.84 -2.88 -8.61
N SER A 84 11.85 -2.90 -9.51
CA SER A 84 12.02 -2.57 -10.93
C SER A 84 12.06 -1.06 -11.24
N PHE A 85 11.88 -0.21 -10.24
CA PHE A 85 11.86 1.25 -10.37
C PHE A 85 13.04 1.91 -9.64
N SER A 86 13.49 3.07 -10.13
CA SER A 86 14.54 3.85 -9.47
C SER A 86 14.08 4.45 -8.13
N GLY A 87 15.02 4.85 -7.27
CA GLY A 87 14.70 5.44 -5.96
C GLY A 87 13.76 6.64 -6.03
N GLY A 88 13.91 7.51 -7.04
CA GLY A 88 13.03 8.67 -7.24
C GLY A 88 11.58 8.26 -7.57
N TRP A 89 11.39 7.22 -8.36
CA TRP A 89 10.07 6.66 -8.62
C TRP A 89 9.50 5.99 -7.36
N ARG A 90 10.30 5.25 -6.59
CA ARG A 90 9.85 4.66 -5.32
C ARG A 90 9.47 5.72 -4.28
N MET A 91 10.11 6.89 -4.28
CA MET A 91 9.72 8.03 -3.44
C MET A 91 8.35 8.60 -3.83
N ARG A 92 8.00 8.60 -5.13
CA ARG A 92 6.64 8.96 -5.57
C ARG A 92 5.60 7.97 -5.08
N VAL A 93 5.93 6.68 -5.01
CA VAL A 93 5.04 5.65 -4.42
C VAL A 93 4.89 5.87 -2.91
N ALA A 94 5.95 6.25 -2.21
CA ALA A 94 5.86 6.64 -0.80
C ALA A 94 4.94 7.85 -0.59
N LEU A 95 4.98 8.84 -1.50
CA LEU A 95 4.02 9.94 -1.49
C LEU A 95 2.59 9.46 -1.77
N ALA A 96 2.39 8.56 -2.74
CA ALA A 96 1.09 7.95 -3.01
C ALA A 96 0.50 7.28 -1.77
N ALA A 97 1.32 6.54 -1.03
CA ALA A 97 0.95 5.91 0.24
C ALA A 97 0.56 6.91 1.34
N VAL A 98 1.13 8.12 1.35
CA VAL A 98 0.74 9.18 2.31
C VAL A 98 -0.57 9.87 1.92
N LEU A 99 -0.90 9.88 0.62
CA LEU A 99 -2.13 10.48 0.09
C LEU A 99 -3.33 9.54 0.13
N PHE A 100 -3.09 8.24 0.36
CA PHE A 100 -4.08 7.18 0.37
C PHE A 100 -4.69 7.03 1.77
#